data_AF-A0A8H4EIK0-F1
#
_entry.id   AF-A0A8H4EIK0-F1
#
_cell.length_a   1.000
_cell.length_b   1.000
_cell.length_c   1.000
_cell.angle_alpha   90.00
_cell.angle_beta   90.00
_cell.angle_gamma   90.00
#
_symmetry.space_group_name_H-M   'P 1'
#
loop_
_entity.id
_entity.type
_entity.pdbx_description
1 polymer ?
#
loop_
_entity_poly.entity_id
_entity_poly.type
_entity_poly.pdbx_seq_one_letter_code
_entity_poly.pdbx_strand_id
1 'polypeptide(L)'
;MSDEISIDNNNKMNVDEIPPDNDNKPITNRKTAFGILRGVGYNINYIIGAGIFNPDGIWLLVQSPGIALLLYILCFLISLLSSSVYIELGIRSLPRGIGEQKYITDATDPKGNFGHMFSFVAIFVILPGIIVAESYTAAQYLLFFFRGNSSDNMM
;
A
#
# COMPACT_ATOMS: atom_id res chain seq x y z
N MET A 1 17.90 57.95 3.18
CA MET A 1 18.43 57.92 1.81
C MET A 1 18.55 56.46 1.46
N SER A 2 17.79 56.00 0.48
CA SER A 2 17.51 54.60 0.19
C SER A 2 18.71 53.88 -0.41
N ASP A 3 19.14 52.78 0.19
CA ASP A 3 20.05 51.83 -0.46
C ASP A 3 19.17 50.83 -1.23
N GLU A 4 19.02 51.05 -2.54
CA GLU A 4 18.39 50.10 -3.46
C GLU A 4 19.32 48.91 -3.69
N ILE A 5 19.01 47.77 -3.06
CA ILE A 5 19.56 46.47 -3.43
C ILE A 5 18.67 45.93 -4.55
N SER A 6 19.15 46.11 -5.78
CA SER A 6 18.53 45.56 -6.99
C SER A 6 18.54 44.03 -6.92
N ILE A 7 17.38 43.41 -6.78
CA ILE A 7 17.22 41.95 -6.88
C ILE A 7 17.27 41.59 -8.36
N ASP A 8 18.38 40.97 -8.76
CA ASP A 8 18.56 40.37 -10.08
C ASP A 8 17.56 39.22 -10.28
N ASN A 9 16.57 39.44 -11.16
CA ASN A 9 15.48 38.51 -11.48
C ASN A 9 15.91 37.31 -12.35
N ASN A 10 17.20 36.94 -12.35
CA ASN A 10 17.73 35.92 -13.25
C ASN A 10 17.98 34.55 -12.64
N ASN A 11 17.55 34.28 -11.40
CA ASN A 11 17.51 32.90 -10.92
C ASN A 11 16.16 32.24 -11.21
N LYS A 12 15.80 32.16 -12.50
CA LYS A 12 14.92 31.09 -12.95
C LYS A 12 15.75 29.82 -12.87
N MET A 13 15.46 29.02 -11.85
CA MET A 13 15.89 27.63 -11.79
C MET A 13 15.62 27.03 -13.17
N ASN A 14 16.69 26.77 -13.91
CA ASN A 14 16.64 26.21 -15.25
C ASN A 14 16.09 24.80 -15.10
N VAL A 15 14.76 24.69 -15.12
CA VAL A 15 14.08 23.46 -15.49
C VAL A 15 14.48 23.30 -16.95
N ASP A 16 15.60 22.61 -17.16
CA ASP A 16 16.04 22.15 -18.46
C ASP A 16 14.77 21.74 -19.21
N GLU A 17 14.55 22.38 -20.35
CA GLU A 17 13.49 22.04 -21.28
C GLU A 17 13.50 20.52 -21.42
N ILE A 18 12.54 19.86 -20.77
CA ILE A 18 12.25 18.46 -21.06
C ILE A 18 11.90 18.52 -22.54
N PRO A 19 12.71 17.93 -23.44
CA PRO A 19 12.42 17.98 -24.85
C PRO A 19 10.99 17.52 -25.02
N PRO A 20 10.15 18.18 -25.85
CA PRO A 20 8.87 17.61 -26.19
C PRO A 20 9.18 16.23 -26.74
N ASP A 21 8.83 15.21 -25.97
CA ASP A 21 9.03 13.80 -26.31
C ASP A 21 8.09 13.53 -27.48
N ASN A 22 8.53 13.92 -28.67
CA ASN A 22 7.91 13.60 -29.94
C ASN A 22 8.26 12.15 -30.28
N ASP A 23 7.92 11.28 -29.34
CA ASP A 23 7.99 9.85 -29.41
C ASP A 23 6.76 9.37 -30.19
N ASN A 24 6.75 9.63 -31.50
CA ASN A 24 6.03 8.79 -32.45
C ASN A 24 6.72 7.41 -32.58
N LYS A 25 7.26 6.88 -31.48
CA LYS A 25 7.69 5.49 -31.41
C LYS A 25 6.42 4.66 -31.35
N PRO A 26 6.17 3.75 -32.32
CA PRO A 26 5.04 2.86 -32.21
C PRO A 26 5.18 2.14 -30.87
N ILE A 27 4.17 2.31 -30.00
CA ILE A 27 4.07 1.63 -28.72
C ILE A 27 4.04 0.15 -29.06
N THR A 28 5.21 -0.48 -29.11
CA THR A 28 5.33 -1.90 -29.45
C THR A 28 4.64 -2.66 -28.32
N ASN A 29 3.69 -3.54 -28.67
CA ASN A 29 2.92 -4.37 -27.73
C ASN A 29 3.80 -5.03 -26.64
N ARG A 30 5.08 -5.27 -26.94
CA ARG A 30 6.05 -5.80 -25.98
C ARG A 30 6.28 -4.88 -24.78
N LYS A 31 6.42 -3.56 -24.97
CA LYS A 31 6.64 -2.61 -23.86
C LYS A 31 5.45 -2.60 -22.89
N THR A 32 4.23 -2.66 -23.40
CA THR A 32 2.99 -2.71 -22.62
C THR A 32 2.87 -4.02 -21.83
N ALA A 33 3.18 -5.16 -22.46
CA ALA A 33 3.17 -6.47 -21.80
C ALA A 33 4.20 -6.53 -20.64
N PHE A 34 5.41 -6.00 -20.83
CA PHE A 34 6.39 -5.89 -19.76
C PHE A 34 5.94 -4.93 -18.64
N GLY A 35 5.21 -3.87 -18.96
CA GLY A 35 4.60 -2.99 -17.97
C GLY A 35 3.57 -3.72 -17.09
N ILE A 36 2.67 -4.49 -17.70
CA ILE A 36 1.65 -5.27 -16.98
C ILE A 36 2.32 -6.34 -16.09
N LEU A 37 3.28 -7.10 -16.62
CA LEU A 37 3.99 -8.12 -15.85
C LEU A 37 4.74 -7.53 -14.65
N ARG A 38 5.36 -6.35 -14.82
CA ARG A 38 6.00 -5.63 -13.70
C ARG A 38 4.99 -5.21 -12.63
N GLY A 39 3.83 -4.68 -13.05
CA GLY A 39 2.75 -4.32 -12.13
C GLY A 39 2.22 -5.52 -11.36
N VAL A 40 1.98 -6.64 -12.03
CA VAL A 40 1.52 -7.89 -11.39
C VAL A 40 2.57 -8.40 -10.39
N GLY A 41 3.85 -8.45 -10.78
CA GLY A 41 4.93 -8.87 -9.88
C GLY A 41 5.04 -8.02 -8.63
N TYR A 42 4.90 -6.70 -8.75
CA TYR A 42 4.89 -5.79 -7.61
C TYR A 42 3.73 -6.06 -6.65
N ASN A 43 2.51 -6.26 -7.17
CA ASN A 43 1.35 -6.55 -6.34
C ASN A 43 1.48 -7.90 -5.60
N ILE A 44 2.02 -8.93 -6.26
CA ILE A 44 2.25 -10.23 -5.62
C ILE A 44 3.27 -10.10 -4.48
N ASN A 45 4.36 -9.35 -4.69
CA ASN A 45 5.34 -9.11 -3.65
C ASN A 45 4.78 -8.32 -2.46
N TYR A 46 3.87 -7.37 -2.73
CA TYR A 46 3.25 -6.56 -1.67
C TYR A 46 2.21 -7.35 -0.84
N ILE A 47 1.46 -8.26 -1.47
CA ILE A 47 0.40 -9.05 -0.79
C ILE A 47 0.99 -10.18 0.06
N ILE A 48 2.09 -10.81 -0.38
CA ILE A 48 2.73 -11.90 0.36
C ILE A 48 3.63 -11.31 1.47
N GLY A 49 3.12 -11.29 2.72
CA GLY A 49 3.83 -10.79 3.90
C GLY A 49 4.14 -11.88 4.95
N ALA A 50 4.50 -11.48 6.18
CA ALA A 50 4.87 -12.42 7.25
C ALA A 50 3.69 -13.26 7.78
N GLY A 51 2.45 -12.86 7.50
CA GLY A 51 1.24 -13.55 7.97
C GLY A 51 1.12 -15.02 7.54
N ILE A 52 1.77 -15.44 6.45
CA ILE A 52 1.77 -16.85 6.04
C ILE A 52 2.52 -17.77 7.02
N PHE A 53 3.47 -17.21 7.77
CA PHE A 53 4.27 -17.98 8.72
C PHE A 53 3.53 -18.29 10.02
N ASN A 54 2.39 -17.62 10.29
CA ASN A 54 1.58 -17.82 11.49
C ASN A 54 0.20 -18.43 11.16
N PRO A 55 0.13 -19.72 10.76
CA PRO A 55 -1.13 -20.42 10.50
C PRO A 55 -1.92 -20.74 11.79
N ASP A 56 -1.25 -20.66 12.95
CA ASP A 56 -1.80 -21.07 14.24
C ASP A 56 -3.04 -20.25 14.62
N GLY A 57 -3.13 -18.98 14.21
CA GLY A 57 -4.27 -18.13 14.54
C GLY A 57 -5.62 -18.70 14.10
N ILE A 58 -5.71 -19.27 12.90
CA ILE A 58 -6.96 -19.87 12.38
C ILE A 58 -7.12 -21.29 12.92
N TRP A 59 -6.01 -22.02 13.03
CA TRP A 59 -6.01 -23.40 13.50
C TRP A 59 -6.47 -23.53 14.95
N LEU A 60 -6.00 -22.64 15.84
CA LEU A 60 -6.38 -22.62 17.25
C LEU A 60 -7.88 -22.42 17.45
N LEU A 61 -8.53 -21.66 16.57
CA LEU A 61 -9.95 -21.31 16.70
C LEU A 61 -10.88 -22.37 16.09
N VAL A 62 -10.45 -23.01 15.00
CA VAL A 62 -11.30 -23.89 14.18
C VAL A 62 -11.02 -25.38 14.44
N GLN A 63 -9.79 -25.74 14.80
CA GLN A 63 -9.33 -27.10 15.11
C GLN A 63 -9.70 -28.16 14.06
N SER A 64 -9.91 -27.73 12.80
CA SER A 64 -10.28 -28.60 11.68
C SER A 64 -9.65 -28.11 10.38
N PRO A 65 -8.93 -28.99 9.65
CA PRO A 65 -8.20 -28.59 8.44
C PRO A 65 -9.12 -28.22 7.27
N GLY A 66 -10.28 -28.88 7.15
CA GLY A 66 -11.22 -28.61 6.06
C GLY A 66 -11.89 -27.24 6.18
N ILE A 67 -12.29 -26.87 7.40
CA ILE A 67 -12.95 -25.58 7.67
C ILE A 67 -11.93 -24.44 7.56
N ALA A 68 -10.68 -24.64 8.01
CA ALA A 68 -9.62 -23.66 7.83
C ALA A 68 -9.39 -23.34 6.34
N LEU A 69 -9.33 -24.36 5.47
CA LEU A 69 -9.15 -24.16 4.03
C LEU A 69 -10.33 -23.43 3.38
N LEU A 70 -11.57 -23.72 3.80
CA LEU A 70 -12.75 -22.99 3.36
C LEU A 70 -12.71 -21.50 3.76
N LEU A 71 -12.24 -21.18 4.97
CA LEU A 71 -12.09 -19.79 5.43
C LEU A 71 -11.04 -19.03 4.60
N TYR A 72 -9.93 -19.67 4.25
CA TYR A 72 -8.94 -19.07 3.35
C TYR A 72 -9.54 -18.74 1.97
N ILE A 73 -10.30 -19.66 1.39
CA ILE A 73 -10.99 -19.44 0.10
C ILE A 73 -11.99 -18.28 0.23
N LEU A 74 -12.81 -18.26 1.30
CA LEU A 74 -13.78 -17.20 1.51
C LEU A 74 -13.12 -15.82 1.67
N CYS A 75 -12.03 -15.74 2.44
CA CYS A 75 -11.22 -14.54 2.59
C CYS A 75 -10.66 -14.06 1.23
N PHE A 76 -10.15 -14.99 0.42
CA PHE A 76 -9.68 -14.68 -0.93
C PHE A 76 -10.78 -14.09 -1.82
N LEU A 77 -12.00 -14.64 -1.82
CA LEU A 77 -13.11 -14.08 -2.57
C LEU A 77 -13.48 -12.67 -2.11
N ILE A 78 -13.56 -12.44 -0.80
CA ILE A 78 -13.86 -11.10 -0.24
C ILE A 78 -12.77 -10.09 -0.63
N SER A 79 -11.50 -10.49 -0.58
CA SER A 79 -10.37 -9.66 -0.99
C SER A 79 -10.42 -9.28 -2.48
N LEU A 80 -10.77 -10.24 -3.36
CA LEU A 80 -10.97 -9.96 -4.79
C LEU A 80 -12.08 -8.94 -5.04
N LEU A 81 -13.22 -9.08 -4.36
CA LEU A 81 -14.34 -8.15 -4.48
C LEU A 81 -13.96 -6.76 -3.96
N SER A 82 -13.25 -6.68 -2.84
CA SER A 82 -12.76 -5.42 -2.27
C SER A 82 -11.79 -4.70 -3.23
N SER A 83 -10.86 -5.44 -3.83
CA SER A 83 -9.91 -4.90 -4.80
C SER A 83 -10.60 -4.38 -6.07
N SER A 84 -11.61 -5.09 -6.58
CA SER A 84 -12.39 -4.66 -7.75
C SER A 84 -13.05 -3.29 -7.55
N VAL A 85 -13.68 -3.08 -6.38
CA VAL A 85 -14.29 -1.79 -6.03
C VAL A 85 -13.21 -0.71 -5.89
N TYR A 86 -12.06 -1.01 -5.30
CA TYR A 86 -10.94 -0.07 -5.19
C TYR A 86 -10.39 0.36 -6.55
N ILE A 87 -10.35 -0.56 -7.53
CA ILE A 87 -9.92 -0.25 -8.91
C ILE A 87 -10.91 0.73 -9.56
N GLU A 88 -12.21 0.51 -9.41
CA GLU A 88 -13.24 1.41 -9.97
C GLU A 88 -13.13 2.84 -9.40
N LEU A 89 -12.94 2.95 -8.08
CA LEU A 89 -12.72 4.23 -7.40
C LEU A 89 -11.41 4.91 -7.84
N GLY A 90 -10.35 4.12 -8.03
CA GLY A 90 -9.06 4.60 -8.50
C GLY A 90 -9.13 5.18 -9.92
N ILE A 91 -9.83 4.49 -10.83
CA ILE A 91 -10.04 4.96 -12.21
C ILE A 91 -10.87 6.25 -12.21
N ARG A 92 -11.94 6.33 -11.40
CA ARG A 92 -12.80 7.52 -11.32
C ARG A 92 -12.04 8.78 -10.86
N SER A 93 -11.02 8.59 -10.03
CA SER A 93 -10.32 9.69 -9.36
C SER A 93 -9.20 10.32 -10.20
N LEU A 94 -8.84 9.70 -11.32
CA LEU A 94 -7.83 10.17 -12.26
C LEU A 94 -8.38 11.38 -13.09
N PRO A 95 -7.64 12.48 -13.32
CA PRO A 95 -6.23 12.78 -12.97
C PRO A 95 -6.07 13.61 -11.68
N ARG A 96 -7.16 13.86 -10.95
CA ARG A 96 -7.19 14.86 -9.86
C ARG A 96 -6.45 14.39 -8.60
N GLY A 97 -6.09 13.12 -8.52
CA GLY A 97 -5.30 12.53 -7.42
C GLY A 97 -5.73 11.09 -7.10
N ILE A 98 -4.85 10.34 -6.45
CA ILE A 98 -5.04 8.95 -6.05
C ILE A 98 -4.94 8.87 -4.52
N GLY A 99 -5.79 8.06 -3.89
CA GLY A 99 -5.70 7.75 -2.46
C GLY A 99 -7.03 7.82 -1.73
N GLU A 100 -7.09 7.08 -0.62
CA GLU A 100 -8.22 7.01 0.33
C GLU A 100 -8.82 8.37 0.72
N GLN A 101 -7.96 9.35 1.02
CA GLN A 101 -8.34 10.67 1.47
C GLN A 101 -9.14 11.36 0.38
N LYS A 102 -8.67 11.24 -0.86
CA LYS A 102 -9.34 11.84 -2.00
C LYS A 102 -10.63 11.10 -2.33
N TYR A 103 -10.65 9.77 -2.26
CA TYR A 103 -11.87 8.99 -2.47
C TYR A 103 -12.97 9.40 -1.50
N ILE A 104 -12.61 9.59 -0.22
CA ILE A 104 -13.53 10.02 0.82
C ILE A 104 -13.95 11.49 0.59
N THR A 105 -13.00 12.37 0.26
CA THR A 105 -13.30 13.80 0.02
C THR A 105 -14.17 14.00 -1.22
N ASP A 106 -14.00 13.19 -2.28
CA ASP A 106 -14.82 13.25 -3.49
C ASP A 106 -16.24 12.68 -3.26
N ALA A 107 -16.41 11.77 -2.29
CA ALA A 107 -17.69 11.16 -1.93
C ALA A 107 -18.46 11.92 -0.83
N THR A 108 -17.80 12.80 -0.09
CA THR A 108 -18.40 13.56 1.03
C THR A 108 -18.49 15.05 0.72
N ASP A 109 -19.42 15.75 1.38
CA ASP A 109 -19.61 17.17 1.16
C ASP A 109 -18.36 17.99 1.52
N PRO A 110 -18.00 19.03 0.74
CA PRO A 110 -16.77 19.81 0.89
C PRO A 110 -16.67 20.61 2.20
N LYS A 111 -17.70 20.58 3.03
CA LYS A 111 -17.73 21.27 4.34
C LYS A 111 -17.14 20.42 5.47
N GLY A 112 -17.05 19.10 5.29
CA GLY A 112 -16.47 18.19 6.27
C GLY A 112 -15.06 17.80 5.87
N ASN A 113 -14.07 18.09 6.71
CA ASN A 113 -12.68 17.63 6.53
C ASN A 113 -12.50 16.12 6.84
N PHE A 114 -13.47 15.29 6.44
CA PHE A 114 -13.49 13.85 6.74
C PHE A 114 -12.34 13.09 6.09
N GLY A 115 -11.92 13.49 4.89
CA GLY A 115 -10.73 12.93 4.26
C GLY A 115 -9.47 13.12 5.11
N HIS A 116 -9.31 14.31 5.71
CA HIS A 116 -8.15 14.57 6.57
C HIS A 116 -8.23 13.79 7.90
N MET A 117 -9.43 13.63 8.45
CA MET A 117 -9.65 12.80 9.63
C MET A 117 -9.27 11.34 9.39
N PHE A 118 -9.62 10.79 8.22
CA PHE A 118 -9.20 9.44 7.83
C PHE A 118 -7.67 9.33 7.79
N SER A 119 -6.98 10.25 7.09
CA SER A 119 -5.52 10.24 7.00
C SER A 119 -4.84 10.34 8.37
N PHE A 120 -5.39 11.16 9.27
CA PHE A 120 -4.89 11.26 10.63
C PHE A 120 -4.97 9.91 11.36
N VAL A 121 -6.14 9.25 11.34
CA VAL A 121 -6.30 7.92 11.96
C VAL A 121 -5.42 6.87 11.29
N ALA A 122 -5.30 6.90 9.96
CA ALA A 122 -4.46 5.97 9.22
C ALA A 122 -2.98 6.09 9.63
N ILE A 123 -2.47 7.31 9.76
CA ILE A 123 -1.07 7.58 10.11
C ILE A 123 -0.79 7.27 11.60
N PHE A 124 -1.69 7.65 12.50
CA PHE A 124 -1.44 7.48 13.95
C PHE A 124 -1.79 6.09 14.49
N VAL A 125 -2.68 5.35 13.83
CA VAL A 125 -3.20 4.08 14.37
C VAL A 125 -2.89 2.91 13.43
N ILE A 126 -3.27 3.01 12.16
CA ILE A 126 -3.25 1.86 11.24
C ILE A 126 -1.82 1.50 10.84
N LEU A 127 -1.07 2.47 10.27
CA LEU A 127 0.30 2.26 9.81
C LEU A 127 1.25 1.77 10.93
N PRO A 128 1.30 2.41 12.12
CA PRO A 128 2.14 1.92 13.20
C PRO A 128 1.69 0.55 13.72
N GLY A 129 0.38 0.28 13.76
CA GLY A 129 -0.14 -1.04 14.16
C GLY A 129 0.37 -2.17 13.28
N ILE A 130 0.41 -1.96 11.96
CA ILE A 130 0.95 -2.94 11.01
C ILE A 130 2.44 -3.16 11.26
N ILE A 131 3.22 -2.09 11.41
CA ILE A 131 4.67 -2.18 11.65
C ILE A 131 4.97 -2.95 12.95
N VAL A 132 4.20 -2.71 14.01
CA VAL A 132 4.35 -3.40 15.30
C VAL A 132 4.03 -4.89 15.15
N ALA A 133 2.94 -5.26 14.45
CA ALA A 133 2.55 -6.66 14.27
C ALA A 133 3.60 -7.46 13.47
N GLU A 134 4.12 -6.89 12.39
CA GLU A 134 5.19 -7.51 11.58
C GLU A 134 6.50 -7.61 12.39
N SER A 135 6.87 -6.56 13.13
CA SER A 135 8.08 -6.55 13.97
C SER A 135 7.99 -7.57 15.11
N TYR A 136 6.82 -7.73 15.71
CA TYR A 136 6.56 -8.71 16.76
C TYR A 136 6.76 -10.13 16.25
N THR A 137 6.18 -10.45 15.10
CA THR A 137 6.31 -11.76 14.46
C THR A 137 7.77 -12.04 14.09
N ALA A 138 8.47 -11.06 13.51
CA ALA A 138 9.91 -11.17 13.20
C ALA A 138 10.76 -11.43 14.46
N ALA A 139 10.47 -10.72 15.56
CA ALA A 139 11.16 -10.90 16.83
C ALA A 139 10.94 -12.30 17.42
N GLN A 140 9.73 -12.87 17.32
CA GLN A 140 9.45 -14.23 17.79
C GLN A 140 10.29 -15.28 17.05
N TYR A 141 10.33 -15.23 15.71
CA TYR A 141 11.15 -16.16 14.93
C TYR A 141 12.65 -15.95 15.15
N LEU A 142 13.10 -14.71 15.31
CA LEU A 142 14.48 -14.40 15.63
C LEU A 142 14.89 -14.93 17.01
N LEU A 143 14.04 -14.77 18.03
CA LEU A 143 14.29 -15.32 19.36
C LEU A 143 14.27 -16.85 19.36
N PHE A 144 13.38 -17.47 18.57
CA PHE A 144 13.37 -18.93 18.40
C PHE A 144 14.71 -19.43 17.85
N PHE A 145 15.28 -18.72 16.85
CA PHE A 145 16.60 -19.04 16.29
C PHE A 145 17.73 -18.95 17.34
N PHE A 146 17.74 -17.91 18.18
CA PHE A 146 18.80 -17.75 19.19
C PHE A 146 18.64 -18.66 20.41
N ARG A 147 17.41 -18.92 20.85
CA ARG A 147 17.15 -19.65 22.11
C ARG A 147 17.22 -21.16 21.95
N GLY A 148 16.86 -21.71 20.79
CA GLY A 148 16.83 -23.16 20.57
C GLY A 148 15.81 -23.88 21.48
N ASN A 149 14.65 -24.24 20.92
CA ASN A 149 13.55 -25.01 21.52
C ASN A 149 13.61 -25.21 23.05
N SER A 150 13.25 -24.19 23.84
CA SER A 150 12.73 -24.42 25.19
C SER A 150 11.25 -24.78 25.05
N SER A 151 11.00 -26.02 24.65
CA SER A 151 9.70 -26.65 24.77
C SER A 151 9.42 -26.86 26.25
N ASP A 152 9.01 -25.81 26.96
CA ASP A 152 8.38 -25.91 28.28
C ASP A 152 7.77 -24.55 28.65
N ASN A 153 6.43 -24.51 28.73
CA ASN A 153 5.62 -23.53 29.47
C ASN A 153 5.28 -22.18 28.83
N MET A 154 4.76 -22.14 27.61
CA MET A 154 3.85 -21.05 27.20
C MET A 154 2.70 -21.62 26.35
N MET A 155 1.85 -22.43 27.00
CA MET A 155 0.42 -22.53 26.66
C MET A 155 -0.33 -21.43 27.42
#